data_AF-A0A6M6I3R8-F1
#
_entry.id   AF-A0A6M6I3R8-F1
#
_cell.length_a   1.000
_cell.length_b   1.000
_cell.length_c   1.000
_cell.angle_alpha   90.00
_cell.angle_beta   90.00
_cell.angle_gamma   90.00
#
_symmetry.space_group_name_H-M   'P 1'
#
loop_
_entity.id
_entity.type
_entity.pdbx_description
1 polymer ?
#
loop_
_entity_poly.entity_id
_entity_poly.type
_entity_poly.pdbx_seq_one_letter_code
_entity_poly.pdbx_strand_id
1 'polypeptide(L)'
;MAPQSPANAEELRAMRAAAWHKQGIVVVPLDDIYDDWDRAFLTGIATKLYGARTTASRKSTPWAEGEVIDRGDGETWTVVATTAKSITVQRDRDGALATLGQLGEGRP
;
A
#
# COMPACT_ATOMS: atom_id res chain seq x y z
N MET A 1 -11.50 12.93 15.49
CA MET A 1 -11.38 13.23 14.06
C MET A 1 -11.49 11.90 13.33
N ALA A 2 -12.61 11.61 12.66
CA ALA A 2 -12.77 10.35 11.95
C ALA A 2 -11.77 10.31 10.76
N PRO A 3 -11.17 9.15 10.43
CA PRO A 3 -10.27 9.04 9.28
C PRO A 3 -11.05 9.46 8.03
N GLN A 4 -10.47 10.39 7.25
CA GLN A 4 -11.07 10.78 5.97
C GLN A 4 -11.24 9.53 5.11
N SER A 5 -12.44 9.38 4.52
CA SER A 5 -12.73 8.33 3.57
C SER A 5 -11.66 8.31 2.46
N PRO A 6 -11.34 7.14 1.89
CA PRO A 6 -10.39 7.07 0.79
C PRO A 6 -10.85 8.03 -0.31
N ALA A 7 -9.96 8.95 -0.70
CA ALA A 7 -10.24 9.93 -1.75
C ALA A 7 -10.78 9.20 -2.98
N ASN A 8 -11.91 9.67 -3.51
CA ASN A 8 -12.50 9.06 -4.69
C ASN A 8 -11.57 9.25 -5.91
N ALA A 9 -11.80 8.49 -6.98
CA ALA A 9 -10.90 8.49 -8.14
C ALA A 9 -10.74 9.88 -8.80
N GLU A 10 -11.75 10.74 -8.72
CA GLU A 10 -11.73 12.09 -9.26
C GLU A 10 -10.87 13.03 -8.39
N GLU A 11 -11.02 12.95 -7.07
CA GLU A 11 -10.18 13.67 -6.11
C GLU A 11 -8.70 13.30 -6.27
N LEU A 12 -8.40 12.01 -6.42
CA LEU A 12 -7.02 11.55 -6.67
C LEU A 12 -6.47 12.10 -7.99
N ARG A 13 -7.29 12.17 -9.05
CA ARG A 13 -6.89 12.77 -10.33
C ARG A 13 -6.59 14.26 -10.17
N ALA A 14 -7.45 14.99 -9.45
CA ALA A 14 -7.27 16.42 -9.19
C ALA A 14 -5.99 16.68 -8.36
N MET A 15 -5.72 15.85 -7.35
CA MET A 15 -4.49 15.93 -6.55
C MET A 15 -3.24 15.70 -7.40
N ARG A 16 -3.25 14.70 -8.29
CA ARG A 16 -2.12 14.42 -9.20
C ARG A 16 -1.90 15.56 -10.20
N ALA A 17 -2.97 16.11 -10.76
CA ALA A 17 -2.89 17.28 -11.64
C ALA A 17 -2.30 18.49 -10.90
N ALA A 18 -2.72 18.73 -9.65
CA ALA A 18 -2.16 19.80 -8.82
C ALA A 18 -0.68 19.57 -8.52
N ALA A 19 -0.25 18.33 -8.22
CA ALA A 19 1.16 18.00 -8.00
C ALA A 19 2.02 18.30 -9.24
N TRP A 20 1.52 18.00 -10.44
CA TRP A 20 2.19 18.34 -11.68
C TRP A 20 2.32 19.85 -11.85
N HIS A 21 1.21 20.58 -11.83
CA HIS A 21 1.21 22.00 -12.13
C HIS A 21 1.89 22.87 -11.08
N LYS A 22 1.85 22.48 -9.79
CA LYS A 22 2.38 23.29 -8.70
C LYS A 22 3.78 22.88 -8.23
N GLN A 23 4.15 21.61 -8.41
CA GLN A 23 5.38 21.07 -7.85
C GLN A 23 6.26 20.38 -8.90
N GLY A 24 5.78 20.22 -10.15
CA GLY A 24 6.50 19.49 -11.19
C GLY A 24 6.59 17.99 -10.93
N ILE A 25 5.71 17.44 -10.09
CA ILE A 25 5.70 16.01 -9.73
C ILE A 25 4.64 15.30 -10.55
N VAL A 26 5.02 14.21 -11.22
CA VAL A 26 4.10 13.34 -11.95
C VAL A 26 3.88 12.03 -11.20
N VAL A 27 2.65 11.52 -11.22
CA VAL A 27 2.29 10.20 -10.68
C VAL A 27 1.87 9.31 -11.84
N VAL A 28 2.69 8.31 -12.16
CA VAL A 28 2.45 7.33 -13.22
C VAL A 28 2.39 5.95 -12.59
N PRO A 29 1.30 5.17 -12.77
CA PRO A 29 1.29 3.77 -12.39
C PRO A 29 2.40 3.01 -13.13
N LEU A 30 3.20 2.22 -12.40
CA LEU A 30 4.31 1.47 -13.01
C LEU A 30 3.83 0.50 -14.11
N ASP A 31 2.59 0.01 -14.01
CA ASP A 31 1.99 -0.90 -14.99
C ASP A 31 1.61 -0.19 -16.31
N ASP A 32 1.47 1.14 -16.29
CA ASP A 32 1.20 1.95 -17.50
C ASP A 32 2.49 2.31 -18.26
N ILE A 33 3.67 2.01 -17.68
CA ILE A 33 4.97 2.26 -18.31
C ILE A 33 5.29 1.09 -19.23
N TYR A 34 5.34 1.34 -20.53
CA TYR A 34 5.54 0.31 -21.55
C TYR A 34 6.91 -0.35 -21.46
N ASP A 35 7.97 0.46 -21.33
CA ASP A 35 9.34 -0.04 -21.34
C ASP A 35 9.73 -0.64 -19.97
N ASP A 36 10.27 -1.87 -20.01
CA ASP A 36 10.63 -2.61 -18.80
C ASP A 36 11.86 -2.01 -18.10
N TRP A 37 12.77 -1.39 -18.86
CA TRP A 37 13.96 -0.74 -18.29
C TRP A 37 13.57 0.54 -17.56
N ASP A 38 12.70 1.36 -18.14
CA ASP A 38 12.13 2.54 -17.49
C ASP A 38 11.38 2.16 -16.20
N ARG A 39 10.57 1.09 -16.26
CA ARG A 39 9.85 0.58 -15.08
C ARG A 39 10.82 0.15 -13.98
N ALA A 40 11.88 -0.58 -14.31
CA ALA A 40 12.90 -1.02 -13.34
C ALA A 40 13.67 0.17 -12.75
N PHE A 41 14.07 1.13 -13.59
CA PHE A 41 14.79 2.33 -13.16
C PHE A 41 13.96 3.17 -12.17
N LEU A 42 12.70 3.46 -12.52
CA LEU A 42 11.79 4.21 -11.65
C LEU A 42 11.45 3.45 -10.36
N THR A 43 11.33 2.12 -10.44
CA THR A 43 11.17 1.28 -9.24
C THR A 43 12.39 1.39 -8.32
N GLY A 44 13.60 1.43 -8.87
CA GLY A 44 14.83 1.63 -8.09
C GLY A 44 14.88 2.99 -7.41
N ILE A 45 14.49 4.07 -8.11
CA ILE A 45 14.36 5.41 -7.52
C ILE A 45 13.33 5.40 -6.39
N ALA A 46 12.14 4.85 -6.63
CA ALA A 46 11.08 4.77 -5.62
C ALA A 46 11.53 3.95 -4.41
N THR A 47 12.24 2.83 -4.63
CA THR A 47 12.79 1.99 -3.56
C THR A 47 13.79 2.76 -2.69
N LYS A 48 14.63 3.58 -3.31
CA LYS A 48 15.60 4.41 -2.59
C LYS A 48 14.94 5.51 -1.77
N LEU A 49 13.85 6.10 -2.28
CA LEU A 49 13.16 7.22 -1.63
C LEU A 49 12.16 6.78 -0.57
N TYR A 50 11.47 5.68 -0.79
CA TYR A 50 10.28 5.27 -0.05
C TYR A 50 10.35 3.84 0.50
N GLY A 51 11.48 3.15 0.32
CA GLY A 51 11.62 1.74 0.66
C GLY A 51 11.02 0.80 -0.38
N ALA A 52 11.28 -0.50 -0.23
CA ALA A 52 10.79 -1.51 -1.17
C ALA A 52 9.26 -1.45 -1.29
N ARG A 53 8.74 -1.48 -2.52
CA ARG A 53 7.29 -1.53 -2.76
C ARG A 53 6.74 -2.82 -2.14
N THR A 54 5.92 -2.71 -1.11
CA THR A 54 5.38 -3.87 -0.39
C THR A 54 4.28 -4.54 -1.21
N THR A 55 4.41 -5.85 -1.43
CA THR A 55 3.42 -6.71 -2.09
C THR A 55 2.16 -6.92 -1.25
N ALA A 56 2.08 -6.33 -0.05
CA ALA A 56 0.93 -6.44 0.84
C ALA A 56 -0.39 -5.95 0.19
N SER A 57 -0.32 -5.00 -0.75
CA SER A 57 -1.49 -4.54 -1.53
C SER A 57 -1.93 -5.49 -2.65
N ARG A 58 -1.16 -6.55 -2.94
CA ARG A 58 -1.39 -7.52 -4.02
C ARG A 58 -1.50 -8.97 -3.55
N LYS A 59 -1.45 -9.25 -2.24
CA LYS A 59 -1.69 -10.63 -1.77
C LYS A 59 -3.17 -10.96 -1.94
N SER A 60 -3.51 -11.62 -3.04
CA SER A 60 -4.85 -12.17 -3.30
C SER A 60 -5.19 -13.30 -2.34
N THR A 61 -4.18 -13.87 -1.68
CA THR A 61 -4.32 -14.91 -0.66
C THR A 61 -4.57 -14.28 0.71
N PRO A 62 -5.51 -14.82 1.50
CA PRO A 62 -5.68 -14.45 2.90
C PRO A 62 -4.37 -14.49 3.68
N TRP A 63 -4.24 -13.58 4.65
CA TRP A 63 -3.11 -13.55 5.58
C TRP A 63 -3.33 -14.58 6.69
N ALA A 64 -2.31 -15.36 7.02
CA ALA A 64 -2.36 -16.27 8.16
C ALA A 64 -1.82 -15.61 9.45
N GLU A 65 -2.23 -16.14 10.61
CA GLU A 65 -1.65 -15.76 11.89
C GLU A 65 -0.15 -16.08 11.93
N GLY A 66 0.63 -15.17 12.53
CA GLY A 66 2.10 -15.23 12.56
C GLY A 66 2.78 -14.66 11.31
N GLU A 67 2.04 -14.30 10.26
CA GLU A 67 2.64 -13.62 9.11
C GLU A 67 3.05 -12.19 9.45
N VAL A 68 4.15 -11.75 8.83
CA VAL A 68 4.71 -10.42 9.04
C VAL A 68 4.38 -9.52 7.84
N ILE A 69 3.78 -8.38 8.11
CA ILE A 69 3.39 -7.36 7.15
C ILE A 69 4.34 -6.17 7.30
N ASP A 70 5.19 -5.98 6.30
CA ASP A 70 5.86 -4.70 6.07
C ASP A 70 4.92 -3.81 5.26
N ARG A 71 4.57 -2.63 5.79
CA ARG A 71 3.70 -1.67 5.10
C ARG A 71 4.48 -0.61 4.32
N GLY A 72 5.80 -0.60 4.40
CA GLY A 72 6.66 0.38 3.73
C GLY A 72 6.71 1.75 4.42
N ASP A 73 6.12 1.87 5.62
CA ASP A 73 6.22 3.02 6.52
C ASP A 73 7.41 2.89 7.49
N GLY A 74 8.30 1.91 7.25
CA GLY A 74 9.39 1.55 8.16
C GLY A 74 8.92 0.81 9.40
N GLU A 75 7.69 0.29 9.40
CA GLU A 75 7.12 -0.47 10.50
C GLU A 75 6.69 -1.87 10.07
N THR A 76 7.03 -2.81 10.93
CA THR A 76 6.72 -4.22 10.78
C THR A 76 5.55 -4.57 11.69
N TRP A 77 4.58 -5.28 11.14
CA TRP A 77 3.35 -5.66 11.82
C TRP A 77 3.13 -7.16 11.74
N THR A 78 2.99 -7.84 12.87
CA THR A 78 2.70 -9.28 12.94
C THR A 78 1.20 -9.54 12.99
N VAL A 79 0.69 -10.46 12.18
CA VAL A 79 -0.72 -10.90 12.24
C VAL A 79 -0.92 -11.73 13.50
N VAL A 80 -1.76 -11.25 14.42
CA VAL A 80 -2.02 -11.91 15.72
C VAL A 80 -3.40 -12.56 15.82
N ALA A 81 -4.32 -12.21 14.92
CA ALA A 81 -5.59 -12.90 14.80
C ALA A 81 -6.14 -12.77 13.38
N THR A 82 -6.79 -13.82 12.88
CA THR A 82 -7.44 -13.83 11.57
C THR A 82 -8.93 -14.12 11.68
N THR A 83 -9.72 -13.48 10.81
CA THR A 83 -11.12 -13.80 10.58
C THR A 83 -11.37 -13.89 9.08
N ALA A 84 -12.55 -14.34 8.67
CA ALA A 84 -12.90 -14.40 7.25
C ALA A 84 -12.82 -13.04 6.52
N LYS A 85 -13.03 -11.92 7.23
CA LYS A 85 -13.16 -10.58 6.65
C LYS A 85 -12.05 -9.61 7.03
N SER A 86 -11.30 -9.90 8.08
CA SER A 86 -10.30 -8.99 8.62
C SER A 86 -9.22 -9.74 9.39
N ILE A 87 -8.08 -9.09 9.53
CA ILE A 87 -6.98 -9.51 10.38
C ILE A 87 -6.71 -8.46 11.45
N THR A 88 -6.30 -8.91 12.62
CA THR A 88 -5.70 -8.06 13.66
C THR A 88 -4.20 -8.20 13.54
N VAL A 89 -3.52 -7.07 13.48
CA VAL A 89 -2.06 -7.00 13.45
C VAL A 89 -1.53 -6.26 14.66
N GLN A 90 -0.34 -6.64 15.11
CA GLN A 90 0.39 -6.03 16.19
C GLN A 90 1.68 -5.42 15.66
N ARG A 91 1.94 -4.15 15.98
CA ARG A 91 3.17 -3.47 15.59
C ARG A 91 4.32 -3.96 16.46
N ASP A 92 5.45 -4.31 15.84
CA ASP A 92 6.57 -4.90 16.56
C ASP A 92 7.29 -3.91 17.51
N ARG A 93 7.22 -2.60 17.22
CA ARG A 93 7.92 -1.56 18.01
C ARG A 93 7.31 -1.34 19.40
N ASP A 94 5.99 -1.24 19.48
CA ASP A 94 5.25 -0.77 20.66
C ASP A 94 4.07 -1.68 21.04
N GLY A 95 3.84 -2.75 20.29
CA GLY A 95 2.74 -3.67 20.51
C GLY A 95 1.36 -3.12 20.13
N ALA A 96 1.29 -1.97 19.44
CA ALA A 96 0.03 -1.36 19.05
C ALA A 96 -0.79 -2.29 18.14
N LEU A 97 -2.10 -2.38 18.38
CA LEU A 97 -3.00 -3.22 17.60
C LEU A 97 -3.70 -2.39 16.52
N ALA A 98 -3.82 -2.96 15.32
CA ALA A 98 -4.61 -2.41 14.23
C ALA A 98 -5.42 -3.52 13.54
N THR A 99 -6.57 -3.18 12.99
CA THR A 99 -7.41 -4.10 12.22
C THR A 99 -7.34 -3.75 10.74
N LEU A 100 -7.01 -4.73 9.90
CA LEU A 100 -7.00 -4.60 8.45
C LEU A 100 -8.10 -5.45 7.83
N GLY A 101 -8.68 -4.99 6.73
CA GLY A 101 -9.55 -5.83 5.91
C GLY A 101 -8.74 -6.96 5.28
N GLN A 102 -9.24 -8.18 5.36
CA GLN A 102 -8.74 -9.29 4.57
C GLN A 102 -9.34 -9.11 3.18
N LEU A 103 -8.50 -9.04 2.14
CA LEU A 103 -8.96 -9.17 0.76
C LEU A 103 -9.52 -10.59 0.63
N GLY A 104 -10.84 -10.73 0.81
CA GLY A 104 -11.54 -11.87 0.27
C GLY A 104 -11.47 -11.79 -1.25
N GLU A 105 -11.46 -12.93 -1.93
CA GLU A 105 -11.80 -13.00 -3.34
C GLU A 105 -13.23 -12.47 -3.53
N GLY A 106 -13.38 -11.15 -3.55
CA GLY A 106 -14.54 -10.50 -4.11
C GLY A 106 -14.46 -10.70 -5.62
N ARG A 107 -14.88 -11.87 -6.10
CA ARG A 107 -15.53 -11.96 -7.41
C ARG A 107 -16.85 -11.20 -7.23
N PRO A 108 -17.10 -10.09 -7.94
CA PRO A 108 -17.16 -10.03 -9.41
C PRO A 108 -16.34 -8.92 -10.07
#